data_AF-A0A1I8IZJ8-F1
#
_entry.id   AF-A0A1I8IZJ8-F1
#
_cell.length_a   1.000
_cell.length_b   1.000
_cell.length_c   1.000
_cell.angle_alpha   90.00
_cell.angle_beta   90.00
_cell.angle_gamma   90.00
#
_symmetry.space_group_name_H-M   'P 1'
#
loop_
_entity.id
_entity.type
_entity.pdbx_description
1 polymer ?
#
loop_
_entity_poly.entity_id
_entity_poly.type
_entity_poly.pdbx_seq_one_letter_code
_entity_poly.pdbx_strand_id
1 'polypeptide(L)'
;MEAPLINWKHLPCSELGNVTKDELNFVSEASYNDRRDDEFARFLEFIQKEPEPDEHLPLLQEGGVDISAMDIAEIVSLPADSRKHMISHGQRFRTFLTEENLQRNLQTIPNSVLNQYIRYFYFKLKKIDGEPYSPASLVCIRAGLQRYLRMIEKLTVDIINGEDFSSENSMLRVKVRDFHQSGGRTQQFEPIEEGDMRKLMIYFQGSTAEVEQDKFLFYIIYSFGERGQEHLKFLKDRSSLQLHVDSDGKPYYCLPPLPSKNKSADPEKAKKQPDNKQARIYDVEKVEKYLKLLPVTTKDNNLFPRPLASRNDGGPVFSSKQNRGENYLSGFMRNLSTKGHANMRSRGGRAQHERYNEHYWTAERAKD
;
A
#
# COMPACT_ATOMS: atom_id res chain seq x y z
N MET A 1 29.63 43.30 2.65
CA MET A 1 30.16 43.42 1.29
C MET A 1 29.43 42.38 0.46
N GLU A 2 28.39 42.79 -0.27
CA GLU A 2 27.71 41.88 -1.21
C GLU A 2 28.70 41.54 -2.34
N ALA A 3 28.83 40.25 -2.64
CA ALA A 3 29.64 39.79 -3.77
C ALA A 3 29.03 40.34 -5.08
N PRO A 4 29.84 40.83 -6.03
CA PRO A 4 29.30 41.35 -7.27
C PRO A 4 28.64 40.20 -8.04
N LEU A 5 27.35 40.35 -8.34
CA LEU A 5 26.62 39.46 -9.25
C LEU A 5 27.32 39.52 -10.62
N ILE A 6 28.02 38.44 -10.96
CA ILE A 6 28.62 38.27 -12.28
C ILE A 6 27.47 38.25 -13.29
N ASN A 7 27.39 39.26 -14.17
CA ASN A 7 26.38 39.31 -15.22
C ASN A 7 26.83 38.44 -16.40
N TRP A 8 26.46 37.17 -16.35
CA TRP A 8 26.85 36.13 -17.31
C TRP A 8 26.39 36.40 -18.76
N LYS A 9 25.45 37.33 -18.99
CA LYS A 9 24.88 37.62 -20.31
C LYS A 9 25.84 38.35 -21.27
N HIS A 10 26.93 38.91 -20.77
CA HIS A 10 27.87 39.71 -21.57
C HIS A 10 29.28 39.10 -21.67
N LEU A 11 29.45 37.83 -21.28
CA LEU A 11 30.72 37.14 -21.49
C LEU A 11 30.98 36.93 -22.99
N PRO A 12 32.15 37.33 -23.52
CA PRO A 12 32.50 37.07 -24.91
C PRO A 12 32.65 35.56 -25.13
N CYS A 13 31.63 34.93 -25.73
CA CYS A 13 31.59 33.49 -26.00
C CYS A 13 32.77 33.00 -26.85
N SER A 14 33.48 33.88 -27.55
CA SER A 14 34.66 33.55 -28.35
C SER A 14 35.89 33.16 -27.51
N GLU A 15 35.90 33.43 -26.21
CA GLU A 15 37.04 33.15 -25.32
C GLU A 15 36.83 31.92 -24.42
N LEU A 16 35.60 31.42 -24.31
CA LEU A 16 35.25 30.21 -23.56
C LEU A 16 35.15 29.03 -24.52
N GLY A 17 36.29 28.41 -24.81
CA GLY A 17 36.34 27.22 -25.66
C GLY A 17 35.38 26.13 -25.16
N ASN A 18 34.60 25.56 -26.09
CA ASN A 18 33.67 24.44 -25.92
C ASN A 18 32.37 24.69 -25.13
N VAL A 19 31.96 25.94 -24.92
CA VAL A 19 30.63 26.22 -24.32
C VAL A 19 29.76 26.99 -25.30
N THR A 20 28.61 26.43 -25.63
CA THR A 20 27.64 27.06 -26.53
C THR A 20 26.86 28.16 -25.82
N LYS A 21 26.37 29.14 -26.58
CA LYS A 21 25.59 30.27 -26.04
C LYS A 21 24.31 29.81 -25.33
N ASP A 22 23.76 28.68 -25.76
CA ASP A 22 22.56 28.08 -25.18
C ASP A 22 22.85 27.43 -23.82
N GLU A 23 24.01 26.79 -23.64
CA GLU A 23 24.45 26.25 -22.34
C GLU A 23 24.69 27.37 -21.32
N LEU A 24 25.27 28.48 -21.76
CA LEU A 24 25.46 29.67 -20.91
C LEU A 24 24.14 30.32 -20.50
N ASN A 25 23.17 30.40 -21.41
CA ASN A 25 21.83 30.88 -21.10
C ASN A 25 21.10 29.95 -20.12
N PHE A 26 21.22 28.63 -20.30
CA PHE A 26 20.66 27.64 -19.39
C PHE A 26 21.24 27.76 -17.98
N VAL A 27 22.56 27.90 -17.84
CA VAL A 27 23.21 28.10 -16.53
C VAL A 27 22.79 29.43 -15.90
N SER A 28 22.65 30.50 -16.70
CA SER A 28 22.15 31.79 -16.23
C SER A 28 20.69 31.72 -15.76
N GLU A 29 19.83 30.96 -16.44
CA GLU A 29 18.43 30.77 -16.05
C GLU A 29 18.28 29.84 -14.84
N ALA A 30 19.13 28.82 -14.73
CA ALA A 30 19.20 27.93 -13.57
C ALA A 30 19.71 28.68 -12.32
N SER A 31 20.61 29.65 -12.49
CA SER A 31 21.12 30.54 -11.44
C SER A 31 20.10 31.56 -10.94
N TYR A 32 19.00 31.80 -11.67
CA TYR A 32 17.97 32.79 -11.29
C TYR A 32 16.90 32.21 -10.34
N ASN A 33 16.86 30.90 -10.15
CA ASN A 33 16.02 30.26 -9.16
C ASN A 33 16.82 30.08 -7.87
N ASP A 34 16.66 31.03 -6.96
CA ASP A 34 17.13 30.98 -5.57
C ASP A 34 16.54 29.76 -4.85
N ARG A 35 17.13 28.59 -5.12
CA ARG A 35 16.91 27.36 -4.37
C ARG A 35 17.72 27.48 -3.10
N ARG A 36 17.06 27.96 -2.04
CA ARG A 36 17.61 27.98 -0.68
C ARG A 36 18.37 26.68 -0.39
N ASP A 37 19.63 26.83 -0.01
CA ASP A 37 20.69 25.82 0.12
C ASP A 37 20.37 24.58 1.00
N ASP A 38 19.22 24.57 1.68
CA ASP A 38 18.82 23.53 2.62
C ASP A 38 18.53 22.17 1.93
N GLU A 39 18.04 22.18 0.68
CA GLU A 39 17.77 20.93 -0.07
C GLU A 39 19.05 20.26 -0.58
N PHE A 40 20.04 21.04 -0.97
CA PHE A 40 21.30 20.52 -1.47
C PHE A 40 22.19 20.00 -0.33
N ALA A 41 22.18 20.68 0.83
CA ALA A 41 22.84 20.20 2.04
C ALA A 41 22.25 18.87 2.52
N ARG A 42 20.92 18.70 2.48
CA ARG A 42 20.26 17.41 2.82
C ARG A 42 20.57 16.30 1.84
N PHE A 43 20.73 16.63 0.56
CA PHE A 43 21.13 15.66 -0.45
C PHE A 43 22.58 15.19 -0.26
N LEU A 44 23.48 16.11 0.11
CA LEU A 44 24.86 15.75 0.45
C LEU A 44 24.94 14.94 1.75
N GLU A 45 24.16 15.29 2.78
CA GLU A 45 24.02 14.46 3.98
C GLU A 45 23.49 13.06 3.65
N PHE A 46 22.52 12.96 2.73
CA PHE A 46 21.96 11.68 2.30
C PHE A 46 22.99 10.82 1.56
N ILE A 47 23.86 11.41 0.72
CA ILE A 47 24.92 10.69 0.01
C ILE A 47 26.07 10.29 0.95
N GLN A 48 26.36 11.12 1.95
CA GLN A 48 27.48 10.90 2.88
C GLN A 48 27.13 10.01 4.07
N LYS A 49 25.84 9.77 4.32
CA LYS A 49 25.39 8.88 5.40
C LYS A 49 25.49 7.43 4.94
N GLU A 50 26.46 6.69 5.47
CA GLU A 50 26.48 5.24 5.31
C GLU A 50 25.13 4.66 5.80
N PRO A 51 24.50 3.75 5.05
CA PRO A 51 23.22 3.18 5.44
C PRO A 51 23.40 2.36 6.72
N GLU A 52 22.63 2.71 7.75
CA GLU A 52 22.46 1.87 8.95
C GLU A 52 22.04 0.46 8.50
N PRO A 53 22.73 -0.60 8.95
CA PRO A 53 22.42 -1.96 8.55
C PRO A 53 21.03 -2.32 9.06
N ASP A 54 20.11 -2.55 8.14
CA ASP A 54 18.76 -3.02 8.41
C ASP A 54 18.85 -4.49 8.90
N GLU A 55 19.08 -4.69 10.22
CA GLU A 55 19.41 -5.96 10.90
C GLU A 55 18.37 -7.09 10.75
N HIS A 56 17.29 -6.89 9.98
CA HIS A 56 16.20 -7.86 9.84
C HIS A 56 15.83 -8.23 8.41
N LEU A 57 16.60 -7.78 7.41
CA LEU A 57 16.57 -8.43 6.11
C LEU A 57 17.58 -9.59 6.14
N PRO A 58 17.19 -10.81 5.71
CA PRO A 58 18.16 -11.87 5.56
C PRO A 58 19.21 -11.39 4.55
N LEU A 59 20.40 -11.04 5.06
CA LEU A 59 21.61 -10.99 4.26
C LEU A 59 21.69 -12.34 3.56
N LEU A 60 21.58 -12.32 2.23
CA LEU A 60 21.77 -13.50 1.40
C LEU A 60 23.20 -13.96 1.69
N GLN A 61 23.33 -15.05 2.45
CA GLN A 61 24.60 -15.55 2.95
C GLN A 61 25.58 -15.78 1.80
N GLU A 62 26.85 -15.45 2.08
CA GLU A 62 28.00 -15.56 1.20
C GLU A 62 28.06 -16.94 0.52
N GLY A 63 27.96 -16.92 -0.81
CA GLY A 63 27.96 -18.11 -1.65
C GLY A 63 27.16 -18.03 -2.96
N GLY A 64 26.50 -16.92 -3.29
CA GLY A 64 25.68 -16.85 -4.51
C GLY A 64 25.36 -15.44 -4.99
N VAL A 65 25.79 -15.16 -6.22
CA VAL A 65 25.50 -13.99 -7.07
C VAL A 65 26.05 -12.66 -6.56
N ASP A 66 27.01 -12.09 -7.30
CA ASP A 66 27.47 -10.71 -7.13
C ASP A 66 26.35 -9.74 -7.52
N ILE A 67 25.80 -9.01 -6.56
CA ILE A 67 24.71 -8.05 -6.74
C ILE A 67 25.30 -6.66 -6.49
N SER A 68 25.29 -5.81 -7.52
CA SER A 68 25.88 -4.48 -7.41
C SER A 68 25.10 -3.56 -6.47
N ALA A 69 25.73 -2.50 -5.97
CA ALA A 69 25.05 -1.47 -5.16
C ALA A 69 23.86 -0.84 -5.90
N MET A 70 23.95 -0.69 -7.23
CA MET A 70 22.84 -0.22 -8.07
C MET A 70 21.65 -1.18 -8.04
N ASP A 71 21.92 -2.48 -8.11
CA ASP A 71 20.87 -3.51 -8.05
C ASP A 71 20.19 -3.55 -6.69
N ILE A 72 20.95 -3.34 -5.61
CA ILE A 72 20.40 -3.23 -4.25
C ILE A 72 19.45 -2.03 -4.19
N ALA A 73 19.86 -0.87 -4.72
CA ALA A 73 19.01 0.31 -4.77
C ALA A 73 17.72 0.07 -5.58
N GLU A 74 17.81 -0.60 -6.74
CA GLU A 74 16.64 -0.97 -7.53
C GLU A 74 15.71 -1.92 -6.77
N ILE A 75 16.24 -2.94 -6.09
CA ILE A 75 15.45 -3.88 -5.29
C ILE A 75 14.76 -3.15 -4.14
N VAL A 76 15.49 -2.32 -3.39
CA VAL A 76 14.98 -1.58 -2.23
C VAL A 76 13.89 -0.58 -2.64
N SER A 77 13.95 -0.04 -3.86
CA SER A 77 12.90 0.85 -4.40
C SER A 77 11.52 0.18 -4.51
N LEU A 78 11.45 -1.15 -4.59
CA LEU A 78 10.20 -1.87 -4.69
C LEU A 78 9.44 -1.88 -3.35
N PRO A 79 8.10 -1.91 -3.35
CA PRO A 79 7.32 -2.08 -2.11
C PRO A 79 7.75 -3.34 -1.33
N ALA A 80 7.78 -3.26 0.00
CA ALA A 80 8.28 -4.34 0.86
C ALA A 80 7.63 -5.70 0.57
N ASP A 81 6.31 -5.75 0.39
CA ASP A 81 5.60 -7.00 0.08
C ASP A 81 5.95 -7.52 -1.33
N SER A 82 6.19 -6.63 -2.29
CA SER A 82 6.65 -7.02 -3.64
C SER A 82 8.04 -7.65 -3.58
N ARG A 83 8.95 -7.11 -2.76
CA ARG A 83 10.27 -7.72 -2.51
C ARG A 83 10.14 -9.10 -1.88
N LYS A 84 9.33 -9.23 -0.83
CA LYS A 84 9.06 -10.52 -0.17
C LYS A 84 8.51 -11.56 -1.14
N HIS A 85 7.51 -11.21 -1.96
CA HIS A 85 6.95 -12.11 -2.96
C HIS A 85 7.95 -12.49 -4.05
N MET A 86 8.75 -11.55 -4.54
CA MET A 86 9.83 -11.82 -5.50
C MET A 86 10.80 -12.87 -4.96
N ILE A 87 11.36 -12.64 -3.77
CA ILE A 87 12.33 -13.56 -3.17
C ILE A 87 11.68 -14.92 -2.87
N SER A 88 10.49 -14.93 -2.26
CA SER A 88 9.79 -16.16 -1.91
C SER A 88 9.46 -17.02 -3.14
N HIS A 89 8.94 -16.43 -4.21
CA HIS A 89 8.60 -17.17 -5.43
C HIS A 89 9.85 -17.61 -6.21
N GLY A 90 10.89 -16.78 -6.24
CA GLY A 90 12.18 -17.13 -6.81
C GLY A 90 12.86 -18.30 -6.10
N GLN A 91 12.94 -18.24 -4.78
CA GLN A 91 13.46 -19.34 -3.95
C GLN A 91 12.66 -20.62 -4.13
N ARG A 92 11.31 -20.53 -4.18
CA ARG A 92 10.47 -21.69 -4.47
C ARG A 92 10.79 -22.33 -5.82
N PHE A 93 11.09 -21.52 -6.85
CA PHE A 93 11.53 -22.03 -8.13
C PHE A 93 12.92 -22.67 -8.05
N ARG A 94 13.87 -22.08 -7.31
CA ARG A 94 15.20 -22.67 -7.06
C ARG A 94 15.13 -24.02 -6.35
N THR A 95 14.28 -24.14 -5.33
CA THR A 95 14.02 -25.40 -4.63
C THR A 95 13.48 -26.44 -5.59
N PHE A 96 12.46 -26.07 -6.40
CA PHE A 96 11.91 -26.95 -7.42
C PHE A 96 12.96 -27.47 -8.42
N LEU A 97 13.84 -26.59 -8.93
CA LEU A 97 14.92 -27.02 -9.84
C LEU A 97 15.84 -28.05 -9.17
N THR A 98 16.08 -27.92 -7.87
CA THR A 98 16.92 -28.84 -7.11
C THR A 98 16.20 -30.19 -6.90
N GLU A 99 14.94 -30.16 -6.48
CA GLU A 99 14.13 -31.36 -6.25
C GLU A 99 13.92 -32.19 -7.51
N GLU A 100 13.75 -31.54 -8.65
CA GLU A 100 13.54 -32.20 -9.95
C GLU A 100 14.85 -32.47 -10.70
N ASN A 101 16.01 -32.27 -10.06
CA ASN A 101 17.34 -32.50 -10.62
C ASN A 101 17.60 -31.76 -11.95
N LEU A 102 17.12 -30.52 -12.06
CA LEU A 102 17.26 -29.67 -13.24
C LEU A 102 18.50 -28.76 -13.14
N GLN A 103 18.96 -28.25 -14.30
CA GLN A 103 20.11 -27.35 -14.34
C GLN A 103 19.82 -26.05 -13.57
N ARG A 104 20.68 -25.75 -12.60
CA ARG A 104 20.52 -24.59 -11.72
C ARG A 104 21.19 -23.33 -12.25
N ASN A 105 22.22 -23.43 -13.08
CA ASN A 105 22.80 -22.23 -13.67
C ASN A 105 21.89 -21.75 -14.81
N LEU A 106 21.02 -20.79 -14.51
CA LEU A 106 20.01 -20.29 -15.46
C LEU A 106 20.60 -19.40 -16.55
N GLN A 107 21.81 -18.87 -16.34
CA GLN A 107 22.52 -18.04 -17.32
C GLN A 107 23.05 -18.85 -18.51
N THR A 108 23.21 -20.16 -18.34
CA THR A 108 23.78 -21.03 -19.37
C THR A 108 22.74 -21.88 -20.09
N ILE A 109 21.46 -21.79 -19.70
CA ILE A 109 20.39 -22.53 -20.37
C ILE A 109 19.73 -21.69 -21.46
N PRO A 110 19.35 -22.30 -22.59
CA PRO A 110 18.56 -21.61 -23.62
C PRO A 110 17.17 -21.22 -23.09
N ASN A 111 16.61 -20.13 -23.61
CA ASN A 111 15.25 -19.67 -23.28
C ASN A 111 14.19 -20.75 -23.47
N SER A 112 14.31 -21.58 -24.52
CA SER A 112 13.40 -22.69 -24.78
C SER A 112 13.40 -23.75 -23.66
N VAL A 113 14.57 -24.02 -23.07
CA VAL A 113 14.73 -24.95 -21.94
C VAL A 113 14.20 -24.31 -20.67
N LEU A 114 14.55 -23.05 -20.39
CA LEU A 114 14.01 -22.30 -19.26
C LEU A 114 12.47 -22.24 -19.32
N ASN A 115 11.91 -22.02 -20.51
CA ASN A 115 10.47 -22.04 -20.73
C ASN A 115 9.85 -23.40 -20.34
N GLN A 116 10.47 -24.53 -20.71
CA GLN A 116 9.98 -25.85 -20.28
C GLN A 116 10.11 -26.05 -18.76
N TYR A 117 11.17 -25.55 -18.13
CA TYR A 117 11.33 -25.63 -16.67
C TYR A 117 10.23 -24.83 -15.94
N ILE A 118 9.95 -23.60 -16.38
CA ILE A 118 8.87 -22.78 -15.80
C ILE A 118 7.51 -23.41 -16.07
N ARG A 119 7.29 -23.97 -17.26
CA ARG A 119 6.06 -24.72 -17.57
C ARG A 119 5.88 -25.90 -16.62
N TYR A 120 6.93 -26.67 -16.35
CA TYR A 120 6.88 -27.80 -15.43
C TYR A 120 6.65 -27.35 -13.98
N PHE A 121 7.30 -26.25 -13.58
CA PHE A 121 7.05 -25.61 -12.29
C PHE A 121 5.57 -25.24 -12.13
N TYR A 122 4.97 -24.59 -13.13
CA TYR A 122 3.54 -24.24 -13.10
C TYR A 122 2.62 -25.45 -13.07
N PHE A 123 2.96 -26.52 -13.78
CA PHE A 123 2.23 -27.78 -13.72
C PHE A 123 2.17 -28.33 -12.27
N LYS A 124 3.30 -28.28 -11.55
CA LYS A 124 3.43 -28.74 -10.16
C LYS A 124 2.88 -27.75 -9.12
N LEU A 125 2.48 -26.54 -9.51
CA LEU A 125 1.93 -25.56 -8.56
C LEU A 125 0.64 -26.08 -7.92
N LYS A 126 0.72 -26.35 -6.62
CA LYS A 126 -0.38 -26.58 -5.70
C LYS A 126 -0.11 -25.89 -4.37
N LYS A 127 -1.18 -25.61 -3.63
CA LYS A 127 -1.09 -25.20 -2.23
C LYS A 127 -0.69 -26.40 -1.36
N ILE A 128 -0.38 -26.14 -0.09
CA ILE A 128 0.00 -27.16 0.89
C ILE A 128 -1.11 -28.21 1.09
N ASP A 129 -2.38 -27.77 1.03
CA ASP A 129 -3.57 -28.61 1.10
C ASP A 129 -3.88 -29.36 -0.22
N GLY A 130 -3.06 -29.19 -1.26
CA GLY A 130 -3.26 -29.79 -2.58
C GLY A 130 -4.22 -29.01 -3.49
N GLU A 131 -4.90 -27.99 -2.98
CA GLU A 131 -5.87 -27.18 -3.74
C GLU A 131 -5.18 -26.28 -4.78
N PRO A 132 -5.88 -25.93 -5.87
CA PRO A 132 -5.36 -25.00 -6.87
C PRO A 132 -5.23 -23.57 -6.30
N TYR A 133 -4.28 -22.82 -6.85
CA TYR A 133 -4.14 -21.39 -6.61
C TYR A 133 -5.22 -20.60 -7.32
N SER A 134 -5.63 -19.47 -6.73
CA SER A 134 -6.53 -18.53 -7.41
C SER A 134 -5.80 -17.85 -8.58
N PRO A 135 -6.52 -17.31 -9.59
CA PRO A 135 -5.92 -16.59 -10.70
C PRO A 135 -5.05 -15.41 -10.24
N ALA A 136 -5.49 -14.67 -9.22
CA ALA A 136 -4.72 -13.56 -8.65
C ALA A 136 -3.39 -14.04 -8.04
N SER A 137 -3.40 -15.15 -7.29
CA SER A 137 -2.18 -15.74 -6.74
C SER A 137 -1.23 -16.22 -7.84
N LEU A 138 -1.74 -16.83 -8.90
CA LEU A 138 -0.93 -17.28 -10.05
C LEU A 138 -0.26 -16.11 -10.77
N VAL A 139 -0.97 -14.99 -10.95
CA VAL A 139 -0.39 -13.74 -11.49
C VAL A 139 0.71 -13.20 -10.58
N CYS A 140 0.50 -13.19 -9.26
CA CYS A 140 1.53 -12.77 -8.30
C CYS A 140 2.77 -13.68 -8.34
N ILE A 141 2.59 -15.00 -8.45
CA ILE A 141 3.69 -15.96 -8.58
C ILE A 141 4.51 -15.66 -9.84
N ARG A 142 3.86 -15.55 -11.01
CA ARG A 142 4.54 -15.22 -12.27
C ARG A 142 5.26 -13.88 -12.22
N ALA A 143 4.62 -12.84 -11.68
CA ALA A 143 5.22 -11.51 -11.57
C ALA A 143 6.42 -11.49 -10.61
N GLY A 144 6.33 -12.19 -9.48
CA GLY A 144 7.44 -12.37 -8.54
C GLY A 144 8.60 -13.13 -9.17
N LEU A 145 8.30 -14.20 -9.91
CA LEU A 145 9.31 -14.98 -10.64
C LEU A 145 9.99 -14.15 -11.73
N GLN A 146 9.25 -13.41 -12.56
CA GLN A 146 9.82 -12.50 -13.57
C GLN A 146 10.79 -11.50 -12.95
N ARG A 147 10.41 -10.87 -11.83
CA ARG A 147 11.28 -9.94 -11.11
C ARG A 147 12.52 -10.63 -10.57
N TYR A 148 12.38 -11.82 -10.01
CA TYR A 148 13.51 -12.60 -9.50
C TYR A 148 14.49 -12.97 -10.62
N LEU A 149 14.00 -13.49 -11.75
CA LEU A 149 14.82 -13.84 -12.90
C LEU A 149 15.58 -12.62 -13.45
N ARG A 150 14.93 -11.45 -13.49
CA ARG A 150 15.57 -10.22 -13.99
C ARG A 150 16.54 -9.60 -12.99
N MET A 151 16.12 -9.41 -11.75
CA MET A 151 16.84 -8.60 -10.77
C MET A 151 17.85 -9.40 -9.96
N ILE A 152 17.60 -10.69 -9.72
CA ILE A 152 18.49 -11.57 -8.96
C ILE A 152 19.30 -12.44 -9.91
N GLU A 153 18.63 -13.15 -10.81
CA GLU A 153 19.33 -14.03 -11.76
C GLU A 153 19.98 -13.29 -12.92
N LYS A 154 19.74 -11.98 -13.07
CA LYS A 154 20.30 -11.13 -14.14
C LYS A 154 19.98 -11.61 -15.56
N LEU A 155 18.83 -12.26 -15.75
CA LEU A 155 18.37 -12.66 -17.06
C LEU A 155 17.65 -11.49 -17.76
N THR A 156 17.90 -11.31 -19.04
CA THR A 156 17.26 -10.28 -19.87
C THR A 156 15.95 -10.76 -20.50
N VAL A 157 15.38 -11.86 -19.98
CA VAL A 157 14.17 -12.49 -20.51
C VAL A 157 12.89 -11.83 -20.01
N ASP A 158 11.84 -11.81 -20.84
CA ASP A 158 10.47 -11.49 -20.44
C ASP A 158 9.62 -12.76 -20.50
N ILE A 159 9.39 -13.41 -19.37
CA ILE A 159 8.56 -14.63 -19.31
C ILE A 159 7.06 -14.31 -19.43
N ILE A 160 6.67 -13.04 -19.29
CA ILE A 160 5.27 -12.63 -19.31
C ILE A 160 4.81 -12.37 -20.74
N ASN A 161 5.60 -11.64 -21.52
CA ASN A 161 5.23 -11.22 -22.88
C ASN A 161 6.16 -11.76 -23.98
N GLY A 162 7.30 -12.36 -23.62
CA GLY A 162 8.25 -12.89 -24.60
C GLY A 162 7.70 -14.09 -25.35
N GLU A 163 7.92 -14.13 -26.67
CA GLU A 163 7.39 -15.18 -27.55
C GLU A 163 7.92 -16.58 -27.20
N ASP A 164 9.20 -16.65 -26.80
CA ASP A 164 9.87 -17.87 -26.31
C ASP A 164 9.15 -18.51 -25.11
N PHE A 165 8.33 -17.73 -24.39
CA PHE A 165 7.65 -18.14 -23.16
C PHE A 165 6.15 -18.44 -23.35
N SER A 166 5.68 -18.60 -24.59
CA SER A 166 4.27 -18.90 -24.88
C SER A 166 3.75 -20.20 -24.24
N SER A 167 4.60 -21.22 -24.12
CA SER A 167 4.17 -22.55 -23.64
C SER A 167 3.97 -22.62 -22.12
N GLU A 168 4.75 -21.84 -21.34
CA GLU A 168 4.54 -21.76 -19.89
C GLU A 168 3.26 -20.99 -19.60
N ASN A 169 3.00 -19.94 -20.37
CA ASN A 169 1.84 -19.08 -20.17
C ASN A 169 0.54 -19.84 -20.49
N SER A 170 0.61 -20.78 -21.42
CA SER A 170 -0.46 -21.73 -21.70
C SER A 170 -0.70 -22.69 -20.53
N MET A 171 0.35 -23.16 -19.85
CA MET A 171 0.21 -23.95 -18.62
C MET A 171 -0.37 -23.14 -17.46
N LEU A 172 0.03 -21.87 -17.30
CA LEU A 172 -0.57 -21.01 -16.28
C LEU A 172 -2.09 -20.85 -16.50
N ARG A 173 -2.53 -20.76 -17.76
CA ARG A 173 -3.96 -20.77 -18.13
C ARG A 173 -4.65 -22.10 -17.81
N VAL A 174 -3.95 -23.24 -17.91
CA VAL A 174 -4.47 -24.53 -17.43
C VAL A 174 -4.68 -24.48 -15.91
N LYS A 175 -3.72 -23.97 -15.14
CA LYS A 175 -3.86 -23.82 -13.67
C LYS A 175 -5.02 -22.93 -13.25
N VAL A 176 -5.30 -21.87 -14.02
CA VAL A 176 -6.51 -21.04 -13.83
C VAL A 176 -7.79 -21.85 -14.06
N ARG A 177 -7.80 -22.73 -15.05
CA ARG A 177 -8.93 -23.62 -15.32
C ARG A 177 -9.13 -24.66 -14.20
N ASP A 178 -8.05 -25.24 -13.69
CA ASP A 178 -8.10 -26.17 -12.54
C ASP A 178 -8.83 -25.50 -11.35
N PHE A 179 -8.51 -24.24 -11.07
CA PHE A 179 -9.18 -23.47 -10.01
C PHE A 179 -10.68 -23.32 -10.25
N HIS A 180 -11.10 -23.01 -11.47
CA HIS A 180 -12.53 -22.88 -11.77
C HIS A 180 -13.26 -24.23 -11.76
N GLN A 181 -12.60 -25.29 -12.21
CA GLN A 181 -13.13 -26.66 -12.19
C GLN A 181 -13.27 -27.21 -10.78
N SER A 182 -12.40 -26.82 -9.84
CA SER A 182 -12.54 -27.16 -8.42
C SER A 182 -13.65 -26.37 -7.70
N GLY A 183 -14.42 -25.56 -8.43
CA GLY A 183 -15.46 -24.69 -7.86
C GLY A 183 -14.93 -23.38 -7.28
N GLY A 184 -13.65 -23.07 -7.51
CA GLY A 184 -13.03 -21.82 -7.08
C GLY A 184 -13.71 -20.60 -7.70
N ARG A 185 -14.11 -19.67 -6.83
CA ARG A 185 -14.71 -18.39 -7.21
C ARG A 185 -13.94 -17.25 -6.57
N THR A 186 -13.83 -16.14 -7.30
CA THR A 186 -13.38 -14.88 -6.71
C THR A 186 -14.42 -14.47 -5.67
N GLN A 187 -14.01 -14.35 -4.41
CA GLN A 187 -14.87 -13.82 -3.37
C GLN A 187 -15.14 -12.35 -3.66
N GLN A 188 -16.35 -12.06 -4.10
CA GLN A 188 -16.88 -10.70 -4.10
C GLN A 188 -17.68 -10.52 -2.80
N PHE A 189 -17.46 -9.40 -2.13
CA PHE A 189 -18.22 -9.07 -0.94
C PHE A 189 -19.47 -8.32 -1.39
N GLU A 190 -20.63 -8.85 -1.01
CA GLU A 190 -21.90 -8.18 -1.24
C GLU A 190 -21.98 -6.87 -0.43
N PRO A 191 -22.69 -5.85 -0.94
CA PRO A 191 -22.99 -4.64 -0.19
C PRO A 191 -23.64 -4.93 1.16
N ILE A 192 -23.52 -4.00 2.11
CA ILE A 192 -24.25 -4.09 3.37
C ILE A 192 -25.74 -3.84 3.08
N GLU A 193 -26.57 -4.86 3.25
CA GLU A 193 -28.02 -4.75 3.08
C GLU A 193 -28.67 -3.89 4.18
N GLU A 194 -29.83 -3.31 3.89
CA GLU A 194 -30.57 -2.45 4.83
C GLU A 194 -30.92 -3.19 6.13
N GLY A 195 -31.28 -4.48 6.03
CA GLY A 195 -31.57 -5.31 7.21
C GLY A 195 -30.36 -5.48 8.13
N ASP A 196 -29.16 -5.64 7.57
CA ASP A 196 -27.92 -5.72 8.34
C ASP A 196 -27.54 -4.36 8.94
N MET A 197 -27.76 -3.26 8.20
CA MET A 197 -27.58 -1.90 8.72
C MET A 197 -28.47 -1.65 9.94
N ARG A 198 -29.75 -2.06 9.91
CA ARG A 198 -30.65 -1.90 11.07
C ARG A 198 -30.14 -2.63 12.30
N LYS A 199 -29.65 -3.87 12.15
CA LYS A 199 -29.08 -4.62 13.28
C LYS A 199 -27.81 -3.99 13.84
N LEU A 200 -26.96 -3.45 12.96
CA LEU A 200 -25.81 -2.66 13.37
C LEU A 200 -26.22 -1.42 14.18
N MET A 201 -27.24 -0.69 13.73
CA MET A 201 -27.72 0.49 14.46
C MET A 201 -28.25 0.11 15.85
N ILE A 202 -28.93 -1.03 16.00
CA ILE A 202 -29.34 -1.54 17.31
C ILE A 202 -28.12 -1.80 18.19
N TYR A 203 -27.06 -2.44 17.66
CA TYR A 203 -25.81 -2.64 18.41
C TYR A 203 -25.17 -1.30 18.82
N PHE A 204 -25.18 -0.30 17.93
CA PHE A 204 -24.62 1.03 18.16
C PHE A 204 -25.44 1.93 19.09
N GLN A 205 -26.57 1.45 19.64
CA GLN A 205 -27.30 2.13 20.71
C GLN A 205 -26.65 1.94 22.09
N GLY A 206 -25.74 0.98 22.23
CA GLY A 206 -24.97 0.81 23.46
C GLY A 206 -24.02 1.99 23.71
N SER A 207 -23.76 2.27 25.00
CA SER A 207 -22.94 3.41 25.45
C SER A 207 -21.58 3.01 26.03
N THR A 208 -21.16 1.75 25.86
CA THR A 208 -19.86 1.29 26.35
C THR A 208 -18.73 1.85 25.49
N ALA A 209 -17.54 1.98 26.07
CA ALA A 209 -16.35 2.41 25.33
C ALA A 209 -16.05 1.54 24.10
N GLU A 210 -16.35 0.25 24.18
CA GLU A 210 -16.21 -0.66 23.05
C GLU A 210 -17.21 -0.36 21.93
N VAL A 211 -18.48 -0.12 22.28
CA VAL A 211 -19.52 0.19 21.29
C VAL A 211 -19.24 1.54 20.61
N GLU A 212 -18.86 2.57 21.37
CA GLU A 212 -18.54 3.90 20.81
C GLU A 212 -17.34 3.84 19.85
N GLN A 213 -16.31 3.08 20.20
CA GLN A 213 -15.17 2.89 19.32
C GLN A 213 -15.51 2.03 18.10
N ASP A 214 -16.32 1.00 18.24
CA ASP A 214 -16.77 0.18 17.12
C ASP A 214 -17.67 0.99 16.16
N LYS A 215 -18.55 1.85 16.70
CA LYS A 215 -19.37 2.80 15.93
C LYS A 215 -18.50 3.76 15.13
N PHE A 216 -17.50 4.37 15.78
CA PHE A 216 -16.59 5.29 15.10
C PHE A 216 -15.74 4.59 14.03
N LEU A 217 -15.16 3.43 14.34
CA LEU A 217 -14.35 2.68 13.37
C LEU A 217 -15.19 2.22 12.17
N PHE A 218 -16.43 1.76 12.39
CA PHE A 218 -17.36 1.45 11.31
C PHE A 218 -17.65 2.70 10.47
N TYR A 219 -17.95 3.84 11.10
CA TYR A 219 -18.22 5.09 10.42
C TYR A 219 -17.06 5.55 9.53
N ILE A 220 -15.82 5.49 10.04
CA ILE A 220 -14.61 5.83 9.28
C ILE A 220 -14.42 4.91 8.07
N ILE A 221 -14.52 3.59 8.27
CA ILE A 221 -14.37 2.60 7.19
C ILE A 221 -15.47 2.77 6.14
N TYR A 222 -16.71 2.98 6.59
CA TYR A 222 -17.87 3.12 5.72
C TYR A 222 -17.81 4.42 4.90
N SER A 223 -17.43 5.53 5.54
CA SER A 223 -17.41 6.86 4.92
C SER A 223 -16.26 7.04 3.93
N PHE A 224 -15.05 6.55 4.26
CA PHE A 224 -13.93 6.65 3.35
C PHE A 224 -14.01 5.59 2.24
N GLY A 225 -14.55 4.39 2.51
CA GLY A 225 -14.62 3.32 1.50
C GLY A 225 -13.24 2.93 0.94
N GLU A 226 -12.18 3.27 1.66
CA GLU A 226 -10.81 3.21 1.17
C GLU A 226 -10.16 1.84 1.40
N ARG A 227 -9.11 1.58 0.61
CA ARG A 227 -8.53 0.25 0.32
C ARG A 227 -8.14 -0.55 1.58
N GLY A 228 -9.04 -1.39 2.08
CA GLY A 228 -8.75 -2.57 2.91
C GLY A 228 -7.85 -2.37 4.14
N GLN A 229 -7.19 -3.45 4.57
CA GLN A 229 -6.35 -3.47 5.78
C GLN A 229 -5.10 -2.57 5.72
N GLU A 230 -4.65 -2.20 4.52
CA GLU A 230 -3.48 -1.31 4.35
C GLU A 230 -3.78 0.10 4.89
N HIS A 231 -4.98 0.65 4.64
CA HIS A 231 -5.38 1.94 5.19
C HIS A 231 -5.64 1.90 6.70
N LEU A 232 -6.14 0.78 7.22
CA LEU A 232 -6.31 0.60 8.67
C LEU A 232 -4.98 0.70 9.44
N LYS A 233 -3.85 0.38 8.80
CA LYS A 233 -2.53 0.60 9.40
C LYS A 233 -2.19 2.08 9.55
N PHE A 234 -2.56 2.91 8.57
CA PHE A 234 -2.36 4.35 8.62
C PHE A 234 -3.34 5.04 9.56
N LEU A 235 -4.56 4.53 9.72
CA LEU A 235 -5.59 5.06 10.61
C LEU A 235 -5.27 4.94 12.13
N LYS A 236 -4.12 4.37 12.51
CA LYS A 236 -3.79 4.12 13.91
C LYS A 236 -3.47 5.39 14.70
N ASP A 237 -2.95 6.43 14.06
CA ASP A 237 -2.57 7.69 14.72
C ASP A 237 -3.72 8.70 14.63
N ARG A 238 -3.94 9.51 15.68
CA ARG A 238 -4.94 10.59 15.65
C ARG A 238 -4.69 11.61 14.56
N SER A 239 -3.42 11.89 14.25
CA SER A 239 -2.99 12.80 13.18
C SER A 239 -3.30 12.28 11.78
N SER A 240 -3.65 11.01 11.64
CA SER A 240 -4.07 10.42 10.37
C SER A 240 -5.44 10.90 9.89
N LEU A 241 -6.23 11.55 10.75
CA LEU A 241 -7.43 12.28 10.36
C LEU A 241 -7.06 13.76 10.25
N GLN A 242 -6.90 14.24 9.02
CA GLN A 242 -6.51 15.61 8.74
C GLN A 242 -7.75 16.47 8.53
N LEU A 243 -7.89 17.52 9.33
CA LEU A 243 -8.93 18.52 9.16
C LEU A 243 -8.49 19.55 8.11
N HIS A 244 -9.31 19.73 7.09
CA HIS A 244 -9.12 20.69 6.00
C HIS A 244 -10.38 21.51 5.80
N VAL A 245 -10.29 22.53 4.96
CA VAL A 245 -11.42 23.37 4.54
C VAL A 245 -11.46 23.36 3.02
N ASP A 246 -12.62 23.11 2.43
CA ASP A 246 -12.77 23.10 0.97
C ASP A 246 -12.93 24.52 0.41
N SER A 247 -13.07 24.61 -0.92
CA SER A 247 -13.23 25.89 -1.64
C SER A 247 -14.48 26.67 -1.20
N ASP A 248 -15.48 25.99 -0.64
CA ASP A 248 -16.74 26.60 -0.18
C ASP A 248 -16.65 27.01 1.30
N GLY A 249 -15.48 26.88 1.93
CA GLY A 249 -15.27 27.19 3.34
C GLY A 249 -15.80 26.11 4.28
N LYS A 250 -16.16 24.91 3.78
CA LYS A 250 -16.70 23.84 4.62
C LYS A 250 -15.58 22.97 5.19
N PRO A 251 -15.52 22.78 6.51
CA PRO A 251 -14.51 21.91 7.11
C PRO A 251 -14.81 20.44 6.82
N TYR A 252 -13.77 19.65 6.60
CA TYR A 252 -13.89 18.21 6.39
C TYR A 252 -12.66 17.46 6.89
N TYR A 253 -12.85 16.22 7.31
CA TYR A 253 -11.75 15.29 7.58
C TYR A 253 -11.42 14.45 6.34
N CYS A 254 -10.12 14.24 6.08
CA CYS A 254 -9.64 13.26 5.12
C CYS A 254 -8.45 12.46 5.68
N LEU A 255 -8.14 11.34 5.04
CA LEU A 255 -6.91 10.58 5.33
C LEU A 255 -5.73 11.22 4.61
N PRO A 256 -4.49 11.13 5.12
CA PRO A 256 -3.33 11.59 4.37
C PRO A 256 -3.27 10.92 2.99
N PRO A 257 -2.75 11.62 1.97
CA PRO A 257 -2.56 11.02 0.66
C PRO A 257 -1.63 9.82 0.80
N LEU A 258 -2.14 8.62 0.56
CA LEU A 258 -1.28 7.45 0.61
C LEU A 258 -0.22 7.50 -0.48
N PRO A 259 0.99 6.97 -0.24
CA PRO A 259 1.92 6.63 -1.31
C PRO A 259 1.22 5.62 -2.21
N SER A 260 0.63 6.11 -3.30
CA SER A 260 -0.33 5.31 -4.05
C SER A 260 0.42 4.16 -4.74
N LYS A 261 -0.11 2.94 -4.64
CA LYS A 261 0.32 1.78 -5.46
C LYS A 261 0.31 2.08 -6.97
N ASN A 262 -0.36 3.15 -7.39
CA ASN A 262 -0.54 3.57 -8.78
C ASN A 262 0.21 4.89 -9.09
N LYS A 263 1.10 5.38 -8.20
CA LYS A 263 2.05 6.43 -8.60
C LYS A 263 3.01 5.72 -9.52
N SER A 264 2.86 5.96 -10.81
CA SER A 264 3.74 5.33 -11.78
C SER A 264 5.16 5.79 -11.49
N ALA A 265 6.10 4.85 -11.42
CA ALA A 265 7.53 5.18 -11.44
C ALA A 265 7.96 5.74 -12.82
N ASP A 266 7.06 5.64 -13.81
CA ASP A 266 7.15 6.30 -15.10
C ASP A 266 7.03 7.83 -14.92
N PRO A 267 8.11 8.59 -15.17
CA PRO A 267 8.14 10.03 -14.95
C PRO A 267 7.06 10.79 -15.75
N GLU A 268 6.62 10.25 -16.88
CA GLU A 268 5.59 10.86 -17.73
C GLU A 268 4.18 10.65 -17.17
N LYS A 269 3.94 9.53 -16.48
CA LYS A 269 2.64 9.22 -15.87
C LYS A 269 2.50 9.75 -14.44
N ALA A 270 3.61 10.02 -13.76
CA ALA A 270 3.63 10.59 -12.41
C ALA A 270 3.00 12.00 -12.32
N LYS A 271 2.92 12.74 -13.44
CA LYS A 271 2.42 14.13 -13.51
C LYS A 271 0.89 14.26 -13.50
N LYS A 272 0.12 13.17 -13.54
CA LYS A 272 -1.36 13.24 -13.55
C LYS A 272 -1.89 13.35 -12.11
N GLN A 273 -2.34 14.56 -11.79
CA GLN A 273 -2.95 15.10 -10.56
C GLN A 273 -3.27 14.15 -9.38
N PRO A 274 -2.81 14.46 -8.15
CA PRO A 274 -3.04 13.65 -6.95
C PRO A 274 -4.43 13.79 -6.29
N ASP A 275 -5.20 14.86 -6.58
CA ASP A 275 -6.27 15.30 -5.66
C ASP A 275 -7.72 14.89 -5.96
N ASN A 276 -8.06 14.37 -7.15
CA ASN A 276 -9.48 14.20 -7.52
C ASN A 276 -10.16 12.93 -6.97
N LYS A 277 -9.57 12.20 -6.01
CA LYS A 277 -10.13 10.92 -5.51
C LYS A 277 -9.98 10.70 -4.01
N GLN A 278 -9.75 11.74 -3.21
CA GLN A 278 -9.65 11.57 -1.76
C GLN A 278 -11.04 11.66 -1.13
N ALA A 279 -11.48 10.58 -0.48
CA ALA A 279 -12.73 10.57 0.26
C ALA A 279 -12.70 11.57 1.43
N ARG A 280 -13.85 12.22 1.70
CA ARG A 280 -14.01 13.29 2.68
C ARG A 280 -15.14 12.98 3.65
N ILE A 281 -14.99 13.41 4.90
CA ILE A 281 -16.05 13.39 5.92
C ILE A 281 -16.37 14.83 6.30
N TYR A 282 -17.56 15.30 5.93
CA TYR A 282 -18.04 16.65 6.24
C TYR A 282 -18.76 16.77 7.59
N ASP A 283 -19.18 15.64 8.18
CA ASP A 283 -19.71 15.60 9.55
C ASP A 283 -18.54 15.60 10.54
N VAL A 284 -17.96 16.79 10.72
CA VAL A 284 -16.82 17.08 11.60
C VAL A 284 -17.19 16.84 13.06
N GLU A 285 -18.41 17.21 13.46
CA GLU A 285 -18.91 17.06 14.83
C GLU A 285 -18.87 15.61 15.30
N LYS A 286 -19.25 14.65 14.46
CA LYS A 286 -19.19 13.23 14.78
C LYS A 286 -17.77 12.73 15.03
N VAL A 287 -16.80 13.23 14.26
CA VAL A 287 -15.38 12.90 14.45
C VAL A 287 -14.85 13.51 15.75
N GLU A 288 -15.12 14.79 15.97
CA GLU A 288 -14.72 15.49 17.19
C GLU A 288 -15.34 14.89 18.45
N LYS A 289 -16.61 14.46 18.39
CA LYS A 289 -17.30 13.81 19.50
C LYS A 289 -16.54 12.58 19.96
N TYR A 290 -16.13 11.71 19.03
CA TYR A 290 -15.32 10.55 19.37
C TYR A 290 -13.95 10.93 19.93
N LEU A 291 -13.25 11.90 19.31
CA LEU A 291 -11.94 12.35 19.79
C LEU A 291 -12.01 12.90 21.22
N LYS A 292 -13.11 13.58 21.59
CA LYS A 292 -13.38 14.08 22.95
C LYS A 292 -13.62 12.97 23.97
N LEU A 293 -14.02 11.76 23.55
CA LEU A 293 -14.14 10.59 24.44
C LEU A 293 -12.77 9.99 24.80
N LEU A 294 -11.75 10.24 23.97
CA LEU A 294 -10.43 9.67 24.21
C LEU A 294 -9.68 10.45 25.30
N PRO A 295 -8.81 9.78 26.07
CA PRO A 295 -7.89 10.45 26.98
C PRO A 295 -7.08 11.52 26.25
N VAL A 296 -6.72 12.60 26.94
CA VAL A 296 -5.90 13.69 26.37
C VAL A 296 -4.64 13.13 25.72
N THR A 297 -4.02 12.13 26.37
CA THR A 297 -2.87 11.39 25.83
C THR A 297 -3.17 9.89 25.74
N THR A 298 -2.85 9.31 24.58
CA THR A 298 -2.83 7.85 24.36
C THR A 298 -1.44 7.40 23.99
N LYS A 299 -1.14 6.13 24.27
CA LYS A 299 0.10 5.49 23.86
C LYS A 299 0.30 5.63 22.35
N ASP A 300 1.44 6.18 21.95
CA ASP A 300 1.83 6.38 20.54
C ASP A 300 0.82 7.24 19.75
N ASN A 301 0.14 8.19 20.42
CA ASN A 301 -0.90 9.04 19.83
C ASN A 301 -2.02 8.25 19.13
N ASN A 302 -2.34 7.05 19.63
CA ASN A 302 -3.23 6.13 18.94
C ASN A 302 -4.70 6.61 18.95
N LEU A 303 -5.40 6.41 17.83
CA LEU A 303 -6.83 6.68 17.62
C LEU A 303 -7.74 5.58 18.19
N PHE A 304 -7.19 4.38 18.44
CA PHE A 304 -7.91 3.21 18.95
C PHE A 304 -7.28 2.67 20.25
N PRO A 305 -7.31 3.44 21.36
CA PRO A 305 -6.91 2.93 22.66
C PRO A 305 -7.80 1.78 23.13
N ARG A 306 -7.29 0.95 24.03
CA ARG A 306 -8.03 -0.19 24.59
C ARG A 306 -9.27 0.32 25.36
N PRO A 307 -10.50 -0.11 25.00
CA PRO A 307 -11.68 0.14 25.81
C PRO A 307 -11.57 -0.50 27.20
N LEU A 308 -12.01 0.21 28.24
CA LEU A 308 -12.05 -0.30 29.61
C LEU A 308 -13.52 -0.54 30.03
N ALA A 309 -13.71 -1.42 31.01
CA ALA A 309 -15.02 -1.56 31.64
C ALA A 309 -15.42 -0.23 32.27
N SER A 310 -16.66 0.20 32.03
CA SER A 310 -17.22 1.41 32.66
C SER A 310 -17.13 1.25 34.18
N ARG A 311 -16.61 2.28 34.86
CA ARG A 311 -16.81 2.41 36.31
C ARG A 311 -18.24 2.85 36.51
N ASN A 312 -18.95 2.20 37.44
CA ASN A 312 -20.40 2.18 37.66
C ASN A 312 -21.24 3.43 37.32
N ASP A 313 -20.68 4.66 37.30
CA ASP A 313 -21.41 5.91 37.05
C ASP A 313 -20.79 6.82 35.96
N GLY A 314 -19.78 6.37 35.22
CA GLY A 314 -19.05 7.18 34.23
C GLY A 314 -19.16 6.61 32.83
N GLY A 315 -19.36 7.47 31.83
CA GLY A 315 -19.46 7.13 30.41
C GLY A 315 -18.26 6.35 29.84
N PRO A 316 -18.13 6.24 28.51
CA PRO A 316 -17.09 5.41 27.90
C PRO A 316 -15.68 5.79 28.37
N VAL A 317 -14.92 4.83 28.91
CA VAL A 317 -13.54 5.00 29.37
C VAL A 317 -12.56 4.21 28.52
N PHE A 318 -11.45 4.84 28.14
CA PHE A 318 -10.36 4.22 27.38
C PHE A 318 -9.03 4.27 28.14
N SER A 319 -8.14 3.32 27.84
CA SER A 319 -6.78 3.29 28.39
C SER A 319 -5.89 4.35 27.75
N SER A 320 -5.13 5.09 28.56
CA SER A 320 -4.04 5.94 28.06
C SER A 320 -2.76 5.15 27.76
N LYS A 321 -2.62 3.93 28.30
CA LYS A 321 -1.37 3.14 28.28
C LYS A 321 -1.40 1.97 27.29
N GLN A 322 -2.58 1.54 26.85
CA GLN A 322 -2.74 0.35 26.02
C GLN A 322 -3.56 0.67 24.79
N ASN A 323 -3.08 0.18 23.63
CA ASN A 323 -3.77 0.27 22.35
C ASN A 323 -4.54 -1.03 22.08
N ARG A 324 -5.54 -0.96 21.19
CA ARG A 324 -6.20 -2.17 20.71
C ARG A 324 -5.22 -2.98 19.85
N GLY A 325 -5.27 -4.30 19.97
CA GLY A 325 -4.35 -5.19 19.24
C GLY A 325 -4.59 -5.14 17.72
N GLU A 326 -3.54 -5.35 16.93
CA GLU A 326 -3.63 -5.34 15.47
C GLU A 326 -4.61 -6.37 14.93
N ASN A 327 -4.68 -7.54 15.58
CA ASN A 327 -5.63 -8.60 15.24
C ASN A 327 -7.09 -8.16 15.36
N TYR A 328 -7.39 -7.21 16.25
CA TYR A 328 -8.72 -6.64 16.38
C TYR A 328 -9.08 -5.81 15.15
N LEU A 329 -8.21 -4.88 14.74
CA LEU A 329 -8.44 -4.02 13.57
C LEU A 329 -8.54 -4.84 12.29
N SER A 330 -7.63 -5.81 12.12
CA SER A 330 -7.62 -6.73 10.98
C SER A 330 -8.90 -7.58 10.90
N GLY A 331 -9.45 -7.98 12.04
CA GLY A 331 -10.69 -8.77 12.14
C GLY A 331 -11.96 -7.94 12.38
N PHE A 332 -11.89 -6.60 12.33
CA PHE A 332 -12.94 -5.73 12.86
C PHE A 332 -14.31 -5.99 12.23
N MET A 333 -14.43 -5.92 10.91
CA MET A 333 -15.71 -6.13 10.21
C MET A 333 -16.32 -7.51 10.51
N ARG A 334 -15.47 -8.54 10.66
CA ARG A 334 -15.90 -9.89 11.05
C ARG A 334 -16.41 -9.92 12.49
N ASN A 335 -15.71 -9.28 13.41
CA ASN A 335 -16.12 -9.23 14.82
C ASN A 335 -17.40 -8.41 15.00
N LEU A 336 -17.51 -7.28 14.29
CA LEU A 336 -18.69 -6.42 14.27
C LEU A 336 -19.91 -7.15 13.71
N SER A 337 -19.73 -7.94 12.64
CA SER A 337 -20.76 -8.85 12.11
C SER A 337 -21.38 -9.74 13.19
N THR A 338 -20.52 -10.38 13.99
CA THR A 338 -20.94 -11.28 15.06
C THR A 338 -21.67 -10.52 16.15
N LYS A 339 -21.11 -9.39 16.61
CA LYS A 339 -21.69 -8.56 17.67
C LYS A 339 -23.04 -7.96 17.29
N GLY A 340 -23.17 -7.48 16.05
CA GLY A 340 -24.40 -6.90 15.52
C GLY A 340 -25.37 -7.93 14.94
N HIS A 341 -25.12 -9.24 15.07
CA HIS A 341 -25.93 -10.30 14.45
C HIS A 341 -26.26 -10.08 12.95
N ALA A 342 -25.36 -9.39 12.26
CA ALA A 342 -25.45 -9.04 10.85
C ALA A 342 -24.62 -10.02 10.01
N ASN A 343 -24.98 -10.26 8.75
CA ASN A 343 -24.28 -11.22 7.91
C ASN A 343 -23.16 -10.57 7.08
N MET A 344 -22.13 -10.06 7.75
CA MET A 344 -21.08 -9.20 7.18
C MET A 344 -19.73 -9.89 6.96
N ARG A 345 -19.69 -11.22 6.86
CA ARG A 345 -18.44 -12.01 6.87
C ARG A 345 -17.43 -11.47 5.83
N SER A 346 -16.41 -10.80 6.38
CA SER A 346 -15.22 -10.19 5.76
C SER A 346 -15.44 -9.13 4.68
N ARG A 347 -16.40 -8.21 4.86
CA ARG A 347 -16.67 -7.10 3.92
C ARG A 347 -15.48 -6.12 3.81
N GLY A 348 -14.74 -6.22 2.72
CA GLY A 348 -13.82 -5.17 2.26
C GLY A 348 -14.63 -3.95 1.82
N GLY A 349 -14.45 -2.83 2.51
CA GLY A 349 -15.21 -1.60 2.29
C GLY A 349 -15.07 -1.06 0.87
N ARG A 350 -16.07 -1.31 0.02
CA ARG A 350 -16.43 -0.42 -1.08
C ARG A 350 -17.90 -0.08 -0.89
N ALA A 351 -18.16 1.08 -0.28
CA ALA A 351 -19.47 1.71 -0.39
C ALA A 351 -19.62 2.22 -1.82
N GLN A 352 -20.74 1.93 -2.47
CA GLN A 352 -21.10 2.61 -3.71
C GLN A 352 -21.37 4.08 -3.38
N HIS A 353 -20.65 4.96 -4.05
CA HIS A 353 -20.32 6.30 -3.58
C HIS A 353 -21.43 7.36 -3.70
N GLU A 354 -22.69 7.00 -3.97
CA GLU A 354 -23.65 8.02 -4.46
C GLU A 354 -25.07 8.02 -3.87
N ARG A 355 -25.48 7.13 -2.95
CA ARG A 355 -26.89 7.17 -2.47
C ARG A 355 -27.17 6.95 -0.98
N TYR A 356 -26.19 6.58 -0.16
CA TYR A 356 -26.47 6.16 1.22
C TYR A 356 -26.10 7.18 2.31
N ASN A 357 -25.27 8.19 2.02
CA ASN A 357 -24.79 9.12 3.05
C ASN A 357 -25.87 10.10 3.55
N GLU A 358 -26.89 10.42 2.75
CA GLU A 358 -27.88 11.45 3.14
C GLU A 358 -29.12 10.90 3.87
N HIS A 359 -29.54 9.66 3.62
CA HIS A 359 -30.86 9.20 4.11
C HIS A 359 -30.87 8.56 5.50
N TYR A 360 -29.76 8.00 5.98
CA TYR A 360 -29.79 7.21 7.22
C TYR A 360 -29.23 7.93 8.45
N TRP A 361 -28.49 9.03 8.26
CA TRP A 361 -27.87 9.78 9.37
C TRP A 361 -28.50 11.16 9.62
N THR A 362 -29.46 11.56 8.80
CA THR A 362 -30.27 12.78 8.99
C THR A 362 -31.47 12.56 9.92
N ALA A 363 -31.83 11.31 10.23
CA ALA A 363 -33.00 10.99 11.05
C ALA A 363 -32.88 11.40 12.55
N GLU A 364 -31.68 11.75 13.03
CA GLU A 364 -31.49 12.33 14.38
C GLU A 364 -31.77 13.83 14.44
N ARG A 365 -32.05 14.53 13.32
CA ARG A 365 -32.45 15.96 13.33
C ARG A 365 -33.93 16.24 13.59
N ALA A 366 -34.78 15.21 13.70
CA ALA A 366 -36.22 15.38 13.84
C ALA A 366 -36.76 15.19 15.27
N LYS A 367 -35.88 15.16 16.27
CA LYS A 367 -36.25 15.13 17.69
C LYS A 367 -35.35 16.05 18.50
N ASP A 368 -35.47 17.34 18.25
CA ASP A 368 -35.29 18.41 19.22
C ASP A 368 -36.24 19.56 18.86
#